data_AF-A0A1Q7WWQ8-F1
#
_entry.id   AF-A0A1Q7WWQ8-F1
#
_cell.length_a   1.000
_cell.length_b   1.000
_cell.length_c   1.000
_cell.angle_alpha   90.00
_cell.angle_beta   90.00
_cell.angle_gamma   90.00
#
_symmetry.space_group_name_H-M   'P 1'
#
loop_
_entity.id
_entity.type
_entity.pdbx_description
1 polymer ?
#
loop_
_entity_poly.entity_id
_entity_poly.type
_entity_poly.pdbx_seq_one_letter_code
_entity_poly.pdbx_strand_id
1 'polypeptide(L)'
;MDDDIANREAALEEAKAKLTGAEGRIEERDAELAARREEVDRGERRIRELDQVCTRLAQQVVERERELREVRAELGRARERSDESVRALTALADDLETVRGLARGQATRIRLRALREAAELTEGIRAMGSHPDEVRQGLIEPLKEAIRRVGAESDEEAHDLAGLIAAANGHREREPHELFEGLVEVDVGPLSDFSQLVGFEDAASGIGAMSEISVKRFKQGRATLAMRFKQPVELLRELEERAPFVFKVRDKRSDRVVLDVDK
;
A
#
# COMPACT_ATOMS: atom_id res chain seq x y z
N MET A 1 9.40 -97.69 68.48
CA MET A 1 10.50 -97.17 67.63
C MET A 1 9.99 -96.98 66.21
N ASP A 2 9.22 -97.93 65.66
CA ASP A 2 8.64 -97.82 64.32
C ASP A 2 7.55 -96.73 64.20
N ASP A 3 6.66 -96.58 65.20
CA ASP A 3 5.61 -95.53 65.19
C ASP A 3 6.18 -94.09 65.20
N ASP A 4 7.31 -93.87 65.88
CA ASP A 4 7.97 -92.56 65.93
C ASP A 4 8.63 -92.20 64.59
N ILE A 5 9.08 -93.21 63.83
CA ILE A 5 9.65 -93.03 62.50
C ILE A 5 8.53 -92.71 61.52
N ALA A 6 7.42 -93.45 61.55
CA ALA A 6 6.25 -93.20 60.70
C ALA A 6 5.65 -91.79 60.93
N ASN A 7 5.55 -91.35 62.19
CA ASN A 7 5.09 -90.00 62.51
C ASN A 7 6.03 -88.89 62.00
N ARG A 8 7.35 -89.12 62.04
CA ARG A 8 8.34 -88.19 61.48
C ARG A 8 8.29 -88.14 59.96
N GLU A 9 8.09 -89.27 59.29
CA GLU A 9 7.94 -89.33 57.84
C GLU A 9 6.67 -88.60 57.38
N ALA A 10 5.54 -88.83 58.07
CA ALA A 10 4.29 -88.11 57.79
C ALA A 10 4.43 -86.59 57.97
N ALA A 11 5.08 -86.16 59.06
CA ALA A 11 5.35 -84.74 59.30
C ALA A 11 6.30 -84.13 58.25
N LEU A 12 7.26 -84.91 57.75
CA LEU A 12 8.21 -84.47 56.73
C LEU A 12 7.56 -84.34 55.35
N GLU A 13 6.63 -85.24 54.98
CA GLU A 13 5.84 -85.11 53.76
C GLU A 13 4.85 -83.95 53.82
N GLU A 14 4.21 -83.71 54.98
CA GLU A 14 3.37 -82.53 55.19
C GLU A 14 4.20 -81.23 55.09
N ALA A 15 5.41 -81.21 55.65
CA ALA A 15 6.31 -80.07 55.55
C ALA A 15 6.78 -79.82 54.11
N LYS A 16 7.09 -80.86 53.34
CA LYS A 16 7.41 -80.75 51.90
C LYS A 16 6.24 -80.20 51.10
N ALA A 17 5.02 -80.68 51.33
CA ALA A 17 3.83 -80.17 50.64
C ALA A 17 3.55 -78.70 50.98
N LYS A 18 3.79 -78.28 52.23
CA LYS A 18 3.71 -76.86 52.63
C LYS A 18 4.79 -76.02 51.97
N LEU A 19 6.01 -76.55 51.85
CA LEU A 19 7.14 -75.88 51.20
C LEU A 19 6.87 -75.68 49.70
N THR A 20 6.46 -76.72 48.97
CA THR A 20 6.13 -76.61 47.54
C THR A 20 4.96 -75.65 47.30
N GLY A 21 3.94 -75.67 48.17
CA GLY A 21 2.85 -74.70 48.12
C GLY A 21 3.29 -73.26 48.45
N ALA A 22 4.33 -73.07 49.26
CA ALA A 22 4.92 -71.76 49.52
C ALA A 22 5.80 -71.29 48.36
N GLU A 23 6.59 -72.17 47.76
CA GLU A 23 7.40 -71.92 46.56
C GLU A 23 6.51 -71.44 45.40
N GLY A 24 5.40 -72.15 45.11
CA GLY A 24 4.47 -71.73 44.07
C GLY A 24 3.83 -70.35 44.31
N ARG A 25 3.51 -70.01 45.57
CA ARG A 25 3.02 -68.66 45.92
C ARG A 25 4.08 -67.57 45.77
N ILE A 26 5.35 -67.91 46.01
CA ILE A 26 6.46 -66.98 45.80
C ILE A 26 6.66 -66.74 44.31
N GLU A 27 6.66 -67.79 43.49
CA GLU A 27 6.77 -67.69 42.03
C GLU A 27 5.65 -66.83 41.41
N GLU A 28 4.41 -67.02 41.85
CA GLU A 28 3.27 -66.21 41.40
C GLU A 28 3.43 -64.73 41.76
N ARG A 29 3.85 -64.45 43.01
CA ARG A 29 4.10 -63.07 43.47
C ARG A 29 5.29 -62.44 42.74
N ASP A 30 6.34 -63.19 42.47
CA ASP A 30 7.50 -62.69 41.73
C ASP A 30 7.15 -62.37 40.29
N ALA A 31 6.30 -63.19 39.65
CA ALA A 31 5.74 -62.91 38.34
C ALA A 31 4.86 -61.64 38.35
N GLU A 32 3.99 -61.47 39.35
CA GLU A 32 3.18 -60.25 39.49
C GLU A 32 4.05 -59.01 39.72
N LEU A 33 5.05 -59.10 40.60
CA LEU A 33 5.99 -58.00 40.85
C LEU A 33 6.79 -57.64 39.60
N ALA A 34 7.21 -58.62 38.80
CA ALA A 34 7.87 -58.38 37.53
C ALA A 34 6.96 -57.63 36.55
N ALA A 35 5.71 -58.07 36.39
CA ALA A 35 4.73 -57.40 35.53
C ALA A 35 4.45 -55.95 35.99
N ARG A 36 4.31 -55.73 37.30
CA ARG A 36 4.13 -54.38 37.87
C ARG A 36 5.34 -53.48 37.64
N ARG A 37 6.56 -54.01 37.75
CA ARG A 37 7.78 -53.25 37.44
C ARG A 37 7.81 -52.82 35.98
N GLU A 38 7.46 -53.72 35.05
CA GLU A 38 7.39 -53.38 33.62
C GLU A 38 6.31 -52.32 33.31
N GLU A 39 5.18 -52.34 34.02
CA GLU A 39 4.15 -51.30 33.93
C GLU A 39 4.68 -49.94 34.39
N VAL A 40 5.36 -49.90 35.54
CA VAL A 40 5.99 -48.68 36.06
C VAL A 40 7.04 -48.15 35.10
N ASP A 41 7.93 -49.01 34.58
CA ASP A 41 8.98 -48.62 33.63
C ASP A 41 8.38 -48.05 32.32
N ARG A 42 7.26 -48.61 31.85
CA ARG A 42 6.52 -48.05 30.71
C ARG A 42 5.92 -46.70 31.05
N GLY A 43 5.30 -46.57 32.22
CA GLY A 43 4.74 -45.30 32.70
C GLY A 43 5.79 -44.20 32.80
N GLU A 44 6.94 -44.49 33.39
CA GLU A 44 8.04 -43.53 33.53
C GLU A 44 8.61 -43.10 32.19
N ARG A 45 8.80 -44.03 31.24
CA ARG A 45 9.21 -43.67 29.88
C ARG A 45 8.22 -42.71 29.25
N ARG A 46 6.92 -42.97 29.40
CA ARG A 46 5.87 -42.10 28.86
C ARG A 46 5.86 -40.71 29.51
N ILE A 47 6.05 -40.62 30.83
CA ILE A 47 6.16 -39.34 31.54
C ILE A 47 7.35 -38.54 31.00
N ARG A 48 8.52 -39.18 30.87
CA ARG A 48 9.72 -38.53 30.33
C ARG A 48 9.51 -38.00 28.90
N GLU A 49 8.83 -38.76 28.04
CA GLU A 49 8.47 -38.30 26.69
C GLU A 49 7.55 -37.07 26.73
N LEU A 50 6.53 -37.09 27.58
CA LEU A 50 5.59 -35.97 27.72
C LEU A 50 6.28 -34.73 28.29
N ASP A 51 7.18 -34.88 29.27
CA ASP A 51 7.95 -33.77 29.83
C ASP A 51 8.84 -33.11 28.78
N GLN A 52 9.46 -33.90 27.89
CA GLN A 52 10.23 -33.37 26.76
C GLN A 52 9.34 -32.60 25.79
N VAL A 53 8.15 -33.11 25.46
CA VAL A 53 7.19 -32.43 24.59
C VAL A 53 6.69 -31.13 25.24
N CYS A 54 6.34 -31.15 26.52
CA CYS A 54 5.93 -29.99 27.29
C CYS A 54 7.01 -28.92 27.31
N THR A 55 8.27 -29.30 27.55
CA THR A 55 9.41 -28.37 27.53
C THR A 55 9.58 -27.73 26.15
N ARG A 56 9.51 -28.52 25.08
CA ARG A 56 9.60 -28.02 23.71
C ARG A 56 8.46 -27.06 23.37
N LEU A 57 7.22 -27.41 23.71
CA LEU A 57 6.05 -26.56 23.47
C LEU A 57 6.14 -25.25 24.27
N ALA A 58 6.59 -25.31 25.53
CA ALA A 58 6.80 -24.12 26.34
C ALA A 58 7.84 -23.18 25.71
N GLN A 59 8.95 -23.72 25.21
CA GLN A 59 9.96 -22.94 24.47
C GLN A 59 9.37 -22.28 23.22
N GLN A 60 8.63 -23.04 22.41
CA GLN A 60 7.97 -22.52 21.21
C GLN A 60 6.97 -21.41 21.52
N VAL A 61 6.19 -21.53 22.59
CA VAL A 61 5.26 -20.47 23.02
C VAL A 61 6.02 -19.21 23.40
N VAL A 62 7.11 -19.33 24.17
CA VAL A 62 7.93 -18.17 24.56
C VAL A 62 8.54 -17.48 23.33
N GLU A 63 9.03 -18.25 22.36
CA GLU A 63 9.55 -17.72 21.09
C GLU A 63 8.47 -17.00 20.29
N ARG A 64 7.31 -17.63 20.08
CA ARG A 64 6.16 -17.02 19.39
C ARG A 64 5.67 -15.75 20.08
N GLU A 65 5.66 -15.71 21.41
CA GLU A 65 5.30 -14.50 22.15
C GLU A 65 6.31 -13.38 21.96
N ARG A 66 7.62 -13.69 21.83
CA ARG A 66 8.64 -12.69 21.53
C ARG A 66 8.45 -12.12 20.14
N GLU A 67 8.29 -12.99 19.14
CA GLU A 67 8.00 -12.60 17.75
C GLU A 67 6.72 -11.73 17.67
N LEU A 68 5.65 -12.11 18.37
CA LEU A 68 4.41 -11.32 18.41
C LEU A 68 4.60 -9.95 19.07
N ARG A 69 5.43 -9.84 20.11
CA ARG A 69 5.76 -8.54 20.72
C ARG A 69 6.54 -7.66 19.75
N GLU A 70 7.50 -8.22 19.02
CA GLU A 70 8.30 -7.51 18.02
C GLU A 70 7.43 -6.99 16.87
N VAL A 71 6.61 -7.86 16.27
CA VAL A 71 5.69 -7.47 15.17
C VAL A 71 4.69 -6.40 15.63
N ARG A 72 4.16 -6.50 16.86
CA ARG A 72 3.27 -5.47 17.41
C ARG A 72 4.00 -4.13 17.59
N ALA A 73 5.25 -4.14 18.01
CA ALA A 73 6.06 -2.93 18.15
C ALA A 73 6.36 -2.30 16.78
N GLU A 74 6.69 -3.10 15.76
CA GLU A 74 6.89 -2.64 14.39
C GLU A 74 5.61 -2.03 13.80
N LEU A 75 4.46 -2.68 14.01
CA LEU A 75 3.16 -2.15 13.59
C LEU A 75 2.85 -0.82 14.29
N GLY A 76 3.17 -0.70 15.58
CA GLY A 76 3.06 0.57 16.33
C GLY A 76 3.86 1.69 15.66
N ARG A 77 5.15 1.46 15.40
CA ARG A 77 6.02 2.44 14.73
C ARG A 77 5.56 2.77 13.31
N ALA A 78 5.02 1.81 12.56
CA ALA A 78 4.48 2.05 11.23
C ALA A 78 3.22 2.94 11.28
N ARG A 79 2.34 2.73 12.26
CA ARG A 79 1.16 3.57 12.49
C ARG A 79 1.55 4.99 12.88
N GLU A 80 2.51 5.15 13.80
CA GLU A 80 3.00 6.48 14.20
C GLU A 80 3.54 7.28 13.01
N ARG A 81 4.35 6.64 12.15
CA ARG A 81 4.84 7.27 10.91
C ARG A 81 3.72 7.63 9.95
N SER A 82 2.70 6.77 9.83
CA SER A 82 1.53 7.06 8.99
C SER A 82 0.74 8.24 9.54
N ASP A 83 0.51 8.30 10.84
CA ASP A 83 -0.21 9.39 11.49
C ASP A 83 0.53 10.72 11.35
N GLU A 84 1.86 10.70 11.50
CA GLU A 84 2.72 11.86 11.24
C GLU A 84 2.64 12.31 9.78
N SER A 85 2.68 11.36 8.82
CA SER A 85 2.54 11.65 7.40
C SER A 85 1.18 12.26 7.06
N VAL A 86 0.10 11.74 7.65
CA VAL A 86 -1.25 12.28 7.48
C VAL A 86 -1.33 13.71 8.01
N ARG A 87 -0.78 13.98 9.20
CA ARG A 87 -0.74 15.35 9.75
C ARG A 87 0.05 16.30 8.85
N ALA A 88 1.19 15.86 8.32
CA ALA A 88 1.99 16.65 7.38
C ALA A 88 1.20 16.95 6.09
N LEU A 89 0.50 15.96 5.53
CA LEU A 89 -0.33 16.15 4.34
C LEU A 89 -1.52 17.10 4.60
N THR A 90 -2.13 17.03 5.78
CA THR A 90 -3.19 17.97 6.17
C THR A 90 -2.65 19.40 6.27
N ALA A 91 -1.50 19.60 6.92
CA ALA A 91 -0.87 20.93 7.00
C ALA A 91 -0.54 21.49 5.60
N LEU A 92 0.02 20.67 4.71
CA LEU A 92 0.28 21.06 3.32
C LEU A 92 -0.99 21.39 2.55
N ALA A 93 -2.10 20.70 2.83
CA ALA A 93 -3.39 21.00 2.20
C ALA A 93 -3.93 22.37 2.66
N ASP A 94 -3.81 22.69 3.95
CA ASP A 94 -4.20 23.99 4.51
C ASP A 94 -3.34 25.13 3.94
N ASP A 95 -2.03 24.91 3.79
CA ASP A 95 -1.11 25.85 3.15
C ASP A 95 -1.50 26.09 1.68
N LEU A 96 -1.81 25.03 0.93
CA LEU A 96 -2.28 25.14 -0.46
C LEU A 96 -3.60 25.88 -0.57
N GLU A 97 -4.54 25.68 0.36
CA GLU A 97 -5.79 26.41 0.40
C GLU A 97 -5.56 27.91 0.65
N THR A 98 -4.63 28.24 1.56
CA THR A 98 -4.22 29.62 1.83
C THR A 98 -3.63 30.28 0.59
N VAL A 99 -2.69 29.63 -0.10
CA VAL A 99 -2.09 30.12 -1.35
C VAL A 99 -3.16 30.32 -2.44
N ARG A 100 -4.09 29.37 -2.59
CA ARG A 100 -5.20 29.49 -3.55
C ARG A 100 -6.12 30.66 -3.20
N GLY A 101 -6.39 30.91 -1.93
CA GLY A 101 -7.15 32.06 -1.45
C GLY A 101 -6.47 33.38 -1.83
N LEU A 102 -5.17 33.50 -1.55
CA LEU A 102 -4.37 34.67 -1.90
C LEU A 102 -4.34 34.90 -3.42
N ALA A 103 -4.08 33.87 -4.21
CA ALA A 103 -4.04 33.95 -5.67
C ALA A 103 -5.40 34.40 -6.26
N ARG A 104 -6.52 33.89 -5.75
CA ARG A 104 -7.87 34.34 -6.16
C ARG A 104 -8.14 35.80 -5.80
N GLY A 105 -7.70 36.24 -4.62
CA GLY A 105 -7.80 37.63 -4.20
C GLY A 105 -6.97 38.58 -5.07
N GLN A 106 -5.74 38.16 -5.41
CA GLN A 106 -4.86 38.89 -6.34
C GLN A 106 -5.46 38.95 -7.75
N ALA A 107 -5.92 37.82 -8.29
CA ALA A 107 -6.55 37.77 -9.61
C ALA A 107 -7.79 38.68 -9.70
N THR A 108 -8.61 38.71 -8.65
CA THR A 108 -9.76 39.63 -8.56
C THR A 108 -9.30 41.09 -8.57
N ARG A 109 -8.25 41.45 -7.82
CA ARG A 109 -7.68 42.81 -7.80
C ARG A 109 -7.12 43.23 -9.16
N ILE A 110 -6.34 42.37 -9.81
CA ILE A 110 -5.81 42.61 -11.16
C ILE A 110 -6.96 42.86 -12.14
N ARG A 111 -7.99 42.01 -12.10
CA ARG A 111 -9.16 42.14 -12.98
C ARG A 111 -9.93 43.45 -12.74
N LEU A 112 -10.13 43.84 -11.49
CA LEU A 112 -10.78 45.11 -11.15
C LEU A 112 -9.95 46.32 -11.58
N ARG A 113 -8.63 46.27 -11.42
CA ARG A 113 -7.71 47.32 -11.89
C ARG A 113 -7.78 47.47 -13.41
N ALA A 114 -7.68 46.36 -14.15
CA ALA A 114 -7.78 46.36 -15.61
C ALA A 114 -9.14 46.88 -16.12
N LEU A 115 -10.24 46.52 -15.43
CA LEU A 115 -11.57 47.06 -15.77
C LEU A 115 -11.67 48.57 -15.53
N ARG A 116 -11.05 49.08 -14.46
CA ARG A 116 -11.00 50.52 -14.18
C ARG A 116 -10.17 51.27 -15.22
N GLU A 117 -8.97 50.77 -15.52
CA GLU A 117 -8.10 51.33 -16.55
C GLU A 117 -8.80 51.33 -17.93
N ALA A 118 -9.53 50.26 -18.28
CA ALA A 118 -10.32 50.19 -19.51
C ALA A 118 -11.48 51.20 -19.53
N ALA A 119 -12.15 51.44 -18.40
CA ALA A 119 -13.20 52.44 -18.29
C ALA A 119 -12.65 53.87 -18.46
N GLU A 120 -11.52 54.18 -17.82
CA GLU A 120 -10.82 55.47 -17.96
C GLU A 120 -10.35 55.71 -19.41
N LEU A 121 -9.82 54.68 -20.07
CA LEU A 121 -9.45 54.73 -21.49
C LEU A 121 -10.67 55.01 -22.39
N THR A 122 -11.81 54.40 -22.08
CA THR A 122 -13.06 54.62 -22.82
C THR A 122 -13.58 56.03 -22.63
N GLU A 123 -13.51 56.59 -21.42
CA GLU A 123 -13.85 57.99 -21.15
C GLU A 123 -12.90 58.97 -21.85
N GLY A 124 -11.59 58.69 -21.85
CA GLY A 124 -10.59 59.49 -22.55
C GLY A 124 -10.81 59.50 -24.07
N ILE A 125 -11.12 58.35 -24.67
CA ILE A 125 -11.49 58.24 -26.09
C ILE A 125 -12.78 59.03 -26.38
N ARG A 126 -13.76 59.00 -25.46
CA ARG A 126 -15.02 59.75 -25.60
C ARG A 126 -14.80 61.27 -25.49
N ALA A 127 -13.90 61.71 -24.63
CA ALA A 127 -13.50 63.11 -24.52
C ALA A 127 -12.75 63.59 -25.79
N MET A 128 -11.83 62.79 -26.33
CA MET A 128 -11.11 63.06 -27.58
C MET A 128 -11.97 63.00 -28.83
N GLY A 129 -13.04 62.20 -28.84
CA GLY A 129 -14.02 62.13 -29.93
C GLY A 129 -14.78 63.45 -30.18
N SER A 130 -14.61 64.46 -29.32
CA SER A 130 -15.16 65.80 -29.51
C SER A 130 -14.41 66.61 -30.57
N HIS A 131 -13.14 66.29 -30.89
CA HIS A 131 -12.29 67.01 -31.87
C HIS A 131 -11.54 66.03 -32.81
N PRO A 132 -12.05 65.75 -34.02
CA PRO A 132 -11.58 64.64 -34.86
C PRO A 132 -10.17 64.78 -35.48
N ASP A 133 -9.65 66.00 -35.63
CA ASP A 133 -8.49 66.25 -36.48
C ASP A 133 -7.12 66.20 -35.78
N GLU A 134 -7.06 66.14 -34.44
CA GLU A 134 -5.79 66.05 -33.68
C GLU A 134 -5.45 64.61 -33.20
N VAL A 135 -6.36 63.66 -33.45
CA VAL A 135 -6.40 62.35 -32.78
C VAL A 135 -5.36 61.36 -33.31
N ARG A 136 -4.88 61.52 -34.54
CA ARG A 136 -4.04 60.51 -35.20
C ARG A 136 -2.58 60.47 -34.71
N GLN A 137 -2.09 61.55 -34.08
CA GLN A 137 -0.73 61.63 -33.52
C GLN A 137 -0.70 61.60 -31.98
N GLY A 138 -1.79 61.96 -31.30
CA GLY A 138 -1.86 61.97 -29.83
C GLY A 138 -2.11 60.62 -29.17
N LEU A 139 -2.56 59.59 -29.90
CA LEU A 139 -2.95 58.28 -29.34
C LEU A 139 -1.80 57.27 -29.18
N ILE A 140 -0.72 57.43 -29.95
CA ILE A 140 0.36 56.43 -29.98
C ILE A 140 1.19 56.48 -28.70
N GLU A 141 1.42 57.68 -28.17
CA GLU A 141 2.32 57.86 -27.02
C GLU A 141 1.68 57.49 -25.67
N PRO A 142 0.44 57.90 -25.36
CA PRO A 142 -0.25 57.47 -24.14
C PRO A 142 -0.52 55.95 -24.12
N LEU A 143 -0.81 55.34 -25.27
CA LEU A 143 -1.01 53.89 -25.38
C LEU A 143 0.30 53.11 -25.16
N LYS A 144 1.42 53.62 -25.70
CA LYS A 144 2.75 53.06 -25.40
C LYS A 144 3.13 53.23 -23.93
N GLU A 145 2.82 54.38 -23.33
CA GLU A 145 3.05 54.64 -21.90
C GLU A 145 2.24 53.68 -21.02
N ALA A 146 0.96 53.46 -21.34
CA ALA A 146 0.08 52.54 -20.63
C ALA A 146 0.55 51.08 -20.75
N ILE A 147 0.96 50.65 -21.95
CA ILE A 147 1.54 49.31 -22.18
C ILE A 147 2.84 49.14 -21.38
N ARG A 148 3.71 50.17 -21.36
CA ARG A 148 4.96 50.14 -20.56
C ARG A 148 4.67 50.06 -19.07
N ARG A 149 3.65 50.77 -18.58
CA ARG A 149 3.27 50.80 -17.17
C ARG A 149 2.61 49.51 -16.69
N VAL A 150 1.84 48.85 -17.56
CA VAL A 150 1.25 47.53 -17.30
C VAL A 150 2.30 46.41 -17.39
N GLY A 151 3.30 46.53 -18.27
CA GLY A 151 4.42 45.58 -18.39
C GLY A 151 5.48 45.71 -17.28
N ALA A 152 5.86 46.93 -16.88
CA ALA A 152 6.99 47.15 -15.99
C ALA A 152 6.72 46.86 -14.49
N GLU A 153 5.47 46.84 -14.04
CA GLU A 153 5.13 46.49 -12.64
C GLU A 153 4.89 44.97 -12.43
N SER A 154 4.93 44.15 -13.49
CA SER A 154 4.69 42.69 -13.40
C SER A 154 5.95 41.83 -13.52
N ASP A 155 7.08 42.38 -13.96
CA ASP A 155 8.26 41.59 -14.31
C ASP A 155 9.15 41.20 -13.11
N GLU A 156 9.04 41.87 -11.96
CA GLU A 156 9.86 41.52 -10.78
C GLU A 156 9.24 40.40 -9.91
N GLU A 157 7.91 40.20 -9.93
CA GLU A 157 7.24 39.13 -9.15
C GLU A 157 6.77 37.95 -10.02
N ALA A 158 6.52 38.13 -11.32
CA ALA A 158 6.05 37.06 -12.20
C ALA A 158 7.15 36.09 -12.63
N HIS A 159 8.43 36.50 -12.60
CA HIS A 159 9.55 35.64 -12.97
C HIS A 159 9.80 34.50 -11.97
N ASP A 160 9.52 34.71 -10.69
CA ASP A 160 9.62 33.65 -9.67
C ASP A 160 8.45 32.66 -9.75
N LEU A 161 7.24 33.14 -10.07
CA LEU A 161 6.05 32.28 -10.16
C LEU A 161 6.04 31.40 -11.42
N ALA A 162 6.52 31.90 -12.55
CA ALA A 162 6.69 31.11 -13.77
C ALA A 162 7.75 30.02 -13.61
N GLY A 163 8.86 30.31 -12.89
CA GLY A 163 9.87 29.33 -12.52
C GLY A 163 9.34 28.23 -11.58
N LEU A 164 8.51 28.61 -10.59
CA LEU A 164 7.88 27.67 -9.65
C LEU A 164 6.78 26.82 -10.29
N ILE A 165 5.96 27.38 -11.19
CA ILE A 165 4.90 26.63 -11.90
C ILE A 165 5.50 25.67 -12.95
N ALA A 166 6.63 26.04 -13.57
CA ALA A 166 7.37 25.14 -14.44
C ALA A 166 8.02 23.97 -13.68
N ALA A 167 8.45 24.18 -12.43
CA ALA A 167 8.98 23.13 -11.56
C ALA A 167 7.90 22.20 -10.98
N ALA A 168 6.65 22.66 -10.86
CA ALA A 168 5.55 21.90 -10.28
C ALA A 168 4.80 20.97 -11.26
N ASN A 169 4.91 21.20 -12.58
CA ASN A 169 4.37 20.29 -13.59
C ASN A 169 5.48 19.36 -14.07
N GLY A 170 5.54 18.14 -13.50
CA GLY A 170 6.54 17.10 -13.77
C GLY A 170 6.64 16.66 -15.23
N HIS A 171 7.17 17.52 -16.10
CA HIS A 171 7.66 17.19 -17.43
C HIS A 171 9.01 16.48 -17.31
N ARG A 172 9.04 15.32 -16.65
CA ARG A 172 10.11 14.35 -16.86
C ARG A 172 9.55 13.25 -17.76
N GLU A 173 10.04 13.20 -18.99
CA GLU A 173 9.91 12.01 -19.83
C GLU A 173 10.54 10.85 -19.05
N ARG A 174 9.75 9.79 -18.77
CA ARG A 174 10.20 8.62 -18.01
C ARG A 174 10.83 7.59 -18.93
N GLU A 175 11.92 6.97 -18.50
CA GLU A 175 12.51 5.83 -19.23
C GLU A 175 11.57 4.61 -19.23
N PRO A 176 11.67 3.69 -20.23
CA PRO A 176 10.75 2.56 -20.41
C PRO A 176 10.53 1.66 -19.17
N HIS A 177 11.49 1.64 -18.23
CA HIS A 177 11.49 0.77 -17.05
C HIS A 177 11.13 1.46 -15.73
N GLU A 178 10.67 2.72 -15.76
CA GLU A 178 10.30 3.41 -14.52
C GLU A 178 9.01 2.88 -13.88
N LEU A 179 9.09 2.69 -12.57
CA LEU A 179 8.02 2.16 -11.73
C LEU A 179 6.96 3.24 -11.44
N PHE A 180 5.70 2.84 -11.50
CA PHE A 180 4.54 3.65 -11.15
C PHE A 180 4.03 3.29 -9.77
N GLU A 181 3.84 4.30 -8.91
CA GLU A 181 3.33 4.13 -7.55
C GLU A 181 2.24 5.18 -7.30
N GLY A 182 1.22 4.84 -6.51
CA GLY A 182 0.13 5.77 -6.19
C GLY A 182 -0.93 5.84 -7.29
N LEU A 183 -1.48 7.04 -7.52
CA LEU A 183 -2.56 7.26 -8.48
C LEU A 183 -1.99 7.59 -9.87
N VAL A 184 -2.36 6.79 -10.88
CA VAL A 184 -1.98 6.99 -12.28
C VAL A 184 -3.23 7.10 -13.13
N GLU A 185 -3.31 8.13 -13.96
CA GLU A 185 -4.34 8.29 -14.97
C GLU A 185 -3.90 7.65 -16.30
N VAL A 186 -4.67 6.68 -16.79
CA VAL A 186 -4.39 6.00 -18.06
C VAL A 186 -5.46 6.37 -19.08
N ASP A 187 -5.06 6.97 -20.20
CA ASP A 187 -5.92 7.31 -21.32
C ASP A 187 -5.70 6.32 -22.46
N VAL A 188 -6.65 5.42 -22.70
CA VAL A 188 -6.56 4.35 -23.69
C VAL A 188 -7.56 4.54 -24.83
N GLY A 189 -7.10 4.45 -26.07
CA GLY A 189 -7.94 4.40 -27.27
C GLY A 189 -7.17 4.79 -28.53
N PRO A 190 -7.74 4.69 -29.74
CA PRO A 190 -9.15 4.46 -30.01
C PRO A 190 -9.55 2.99 -29.82
N LEU A 191 -10.55 2.76 -28.98
CA LEU A 191 -11.21 1.49 -28.76
C LEU A 191 -12.32 1.30 -29.80
N SER A 192 -12.34 0.13 -30.44
CA SER A 192 -13.31 -0.22 -31.48
C SER A 192 -14.64 -0.74 -30.93
N ASP A 193 -14.64 -1.33 -29.74
CA ASP A 193 -15.81 -1.87 -29.05
C ASP A 193 -15.64 -1.90 -27.53
N PHE A 194 -16.74 -2.01 -26.79
CA PHE A 194 -16.78 -2.05 -25.33
C PHE A 194 -16.03 -3.26 -24.75
N SER A 195 -15.94 -4.37 -25.50
CA SER A 195 -15.14 -5.54 -25.12
C SER A 195 -13.65 -5.23 -24.95
N GLN A 196 -13.09 -4.27 -25.71
CA GLN A 196 -11.69 -3.86 -25.53
C GLN A 196 -11.49 -3.08 -24.23
N LEU A 197 -12.48 -2.27 -23.83
CA LEU A 197 -12.44 -1.56 -22.55
C LEU A 197 -12.50 -2.55 -21.38
N VAL A 198 -13.40 -3.53 -21.44
CA VAL A 198 -13.52 -4.57 -20.42
C VAL A 198 -12.26 -5.44 -20.37
N GLY A 199 -11.73 -5.84 -21.53
CA GLY A 199 -10.48 -6.60 -21.59
C GLY A 199 -9.27 -5.82 -21.05
N PHE A 200 -9.26 -4.48 -21.20
CA PHE A 200 -8.27 -3.62 -20.57
C PHE A 200 -8.44 -3.58 -19.05
N GLU A 201 -9.67 -3.44 -18.57
CA GLU A 201 -9.99 -3.43 -17.14
C GLU A 201 -9.60 -4.76 -16.47
N ASP A 202 -9.89 -5.89 -17.10
CA ASP A 202 -9.50 -7.21 -16.62
C ASP A 202 -7.98 -7.38 -16.56
N ALA A 203 -7.26 -6.97 -17.61
CA ALA A 203 -5.80 -7.01 -17.65
C ALA A 203 -5.15 -6.12 -16.58
N ALA A 204 -5.72 -4.93 -16.38
CA ALA A 204 -5.31 -3.95 -15.38
C ALA A 204 -5.62 -4.41 -13.94
N SER A 205 -6.75 -5.07 -13.73
CA SER A 205 -7.16 -5.67 -12.45
C SER A 205 -6.28 -6.87 -12.07
N GLY A 206 -5.75 -7.59 -13.06
CA GLY A 206 -4.79 -8.68 -12.85
C GLY A 206 -3.40 -8.25 -12.35
N ILE A 207 -3.11 -6.94 -12.29
CA ILE A 207 -1.85 -6.41 -11.76
C ILE A 207 -1.82 -6.56 -10.24
N GLY A 208 -0.98 -7.45 -9.72
CA GLY A 208 -0.99 -7.81 -8.28
C GLY A 208 -0.77 -6.66 -7.29
N ALA A 209 -0.15 -5.56 -7.73
CA ALA A 209 0.09 -4.36 -6.92
C ALA A 209 -0.99 -3.26 -7.09
N MET A 210 -1.98 -3.50 -7.96
CA MET A 210 -3.12 -2.62 -8.19
C MET A 210 -4.16 -2.81 -7.07
N SER A 211 -4.70 -1.69 -6.59
CA SER A 211 -5.68 -1.63 -5.50
C SER A 211 -7.07 -1.27 -5.96
N GLU A 212 -7.17 -0.41 -6.97
CA GLU A 212 -8.44 0.16 -7.42
C GLU A 212 -8.30 0.65 -8.86
N ILE A 213 -9.32 0.40 -9.67
CA ILE A 213 -9.48 0.96 -11.03
C ILE A 213 -10.86 1.58 -11.12
N SER A 214 -10.92 2.76 -11.73
CA SER A 214 -12.18 3.44 -12.01
C SER A 214 -12.13 4.10 -13.37
N VAL A 215 -13.19 3.95 -14.15
CA VAL A 215 -13.34 4.67 -15.43
C VAL A 215 -13.89 6.06 -15.14
N LYS A 216 -13.08 7.10 -15.36
CA LYS A 216 -13.48 8.50 -15.14
C LYS A 216 -14.30 9.06 -16.30
N ARG A 217 -13.94 8.69 -17.53
CA ARG A 217 -14.55 9.26 -18.73
C ARG A 217 -14.43 8.29 -19.90
N PHE A 218 -15.51 8.13 -20.66
CA PHE A 218 -15.48 7.46 -21.95
C PHE A 218 -16.10 8.37 -23.00
N LYS A 219 -15.33 8.77 -24.02
CA LYS A 219 -15.81 9.66 -25.08
C LYS A 219 -15.04 9.40 -26.38
N GLN A 220 -15.76 9.33 -27.50
CA GLN A 220 -15.17 9.20 -28.84
C GLN A 220 -14.18 8.02 -28.99
N GLY A 221 -14.51 6.87 -28.39
CA GLY A 221 -13.65 5.69 -28.42
C GLY A 221 -12.39 5.80 -27.56
N ARG A 222 -12.26 6.80 -26.69
CA ARG A 222 -11.18 6.87 -25.69
C ARG A 222 -11.73 6.76 -24.28
N ALA A 223 -11.07 5.96 -23.45
CA ALA A 223 -11.37 5.80 -22.04
C ALA A 223 -10.25 6.42 -21.20
N THR A 224 -10.62 7.22 -20.21
CA THR A 224 -9.72 7.69 -19.15
C THR A 224 -10.01 6.90 -17.89
N LEU A 225 -9.03 6.14 -17.43
CA LEU A 225 -9.07 5.32 -16.23
C LEU A 225 -8.16 5.91 -15.17
N ALA A 226 -8.55 5.79 -13.91
CA ALA A 226 -7.71 6.10 -12.77
C ALA A 226 -7.37 4.79 -12.05
N MET A 227 -6.08 4.49 -11.97
CA MET A 227 -5.54 3.28 -11.38
C MET A 227 -4.72 3.64 -10.14
N ARG A 228 -4.97 2.96 -9.02
CA ARG A 228 -4.22 3.15 -7.77
C ARG A 228 -3.35 1.94 -7.48
N PHE A 229 -2.06 2.15 -7.29
CA PHE A 229 -1.09 1.11 -6.94
C PHE A 229 -0.62 1.27 -5.49
N LYS A 230 -0.55 0.15 -4.75
CA LYS A 230 -0.03 0.09 -3.36
C LYS A 230 1.49 -0.08 -3.31
N GLN A 231 2.09 -0.53 -4.40
CA GLN A 231 3.52 -0.77 -4.55
C GLN A 231 3.97 -0.24 -5.90
N PRO A 232 5.25 0.11 -6.07
CA PRO A 232 5.81 0.48 -7.37
C PRO A 232 5.68 -0.65 -8.42
N VAL A 233 5.17 -0.36 -9.62
CA VAL A 233 4.93 -1.34 -10.70
C VAL A 233 5.47 -0.89 -12.05
N GLU A 234 6.06 -1.79 -12.82
CA GLU A 234 6.35 -1.59 -14.25
C GLU A 234 5.05 -1.65 -15.08
N LEU A 235 4.19 -0.64 -14.94
CA LEU A 235 2.82 -0.64 -15.49
C LEU A 235 2.76 -1.01 -16.98
N LEU A 236 3.67 -0.47 -17.79
CA LEU A 236 3.68 -0.73 -19.23
C LEU A 236 3.97 -2.20 -19.56
N ARG A 237 4.94 -2.80 -18.87
CA ARG A 237 5.29 -4.20 -19.05
C ARG A 237 4.17 -5.13 -18.59
N GLU A 238 3.59 -4.85 -17.43
CA GLU A 238 2.47 -5.64 -16.89
C GLU A 238 1.24 -5.56 -17.82
N LEU A 239 1.00 -4.40 -18.44
CA LEU A 239 -0.05 -4.24 -19.45
C LEU A 239 0.32 -4.94 -20.76
N GLU A 240 1.57 -4.89 -21.22
CA GLU A 240 2.02 -5.63 -22.42
C GLU A 240 1.88 -7.15 -22.24
N GLU A 241 2.13 -7.67 -21.04
CA GLU A 241 2.02 -9.10 -20.74
C GLU A 241 0.57 -9.60 -20.62
N ARG A 242 -0.38 -8.73 -20.24
CA ARG A 242 -1.77 -9.13 -19.91
C ARG A 242 -2.85 -8.57 -20.84
N ALA A 243 -2.60 -7.47 -21.54
CA ALA A 243 -3.61 -6.86 -22.39
C ALA A 243 -3.90 -7.77 -23.58
N PRO A 244 -5.19 -7.96 -23.94
CA PRO A 244 -5.57 -8.79 -25.09
C PRO A 244 -5.33 -8.11 -26.45
N PHE A 245 -4.62 -6.97 -26.48
CA PHE A 245 -4.36 -6.17 -27.66
C PHE A 245 -3.01 -5.47 -27.57
N VAL A 246 -2.44 -5.14 -28.73
CA VAL A 246 -1.20 -4.37 -28.85
C VAL A 246 -1.52 -2.88 -28.74
N PHE A 247 -0.74 -2.16 -27.95
CA PHE A 247 -0.85 -0.71 -27.81
C PHE A 247 0.51 -0.04 -28.00
N LYS A 248 0.47 1.23 -28.38
CA LYS A 248 1.62 2.13 -28.49
C LYS A 248 1.52 3.22 -27.44
N VAL A 249 2.62 3.50 -26.75
CA VAL A 249 2.67 4.59 -25.78
C VAL A 249 2.82 5.91 -26.52
N ARG A 250 1.85 6.81 -26.34
CA ARG A 250 1.85 8.15 -26.96
C ARG A 250 2.44 9.22 -26.04
N ASP A 251 2.14 9.15 -24.74
CA ASP A 251 2.66 10.06 -23.72
C ASP A 251 2.88 9.28 -22.43
N LYS A 252 3.97 9.57 -21.72
CA LYS A 252 4.35 8.93 -20.46
C LYS A 252 4.84 10.00 -19.50
N ARG A 253 4.09 10.20 -18.42
CA ARG A 253 4.40 11.11 -17.30
C ARG A 253 4.40 10.33 -16.00
N SER A 254 4.80 10.98 -14.90
CA SER A 254 4.83 10.37 -13.57
C SER A 254 3.47 9.88 -13.08
N ASP A 255 2.41 10.60 -13.43
CA ASP A 255 1.03 10.41 -12.96
C ASP A 255 0.04 10.15 -14.10
N ARG A 256 0.52 10.13 -15.36
CA ARG A 256 -0.34 9.96 -16.53
C ARG A 256 0.33 9.15 -17.64
N VAL A 257 -0.42 8.23 -18.23
CA VAL A 257 -0.01 7.43 -19.39
C VAL A 257 -1.08 7.54 -20.48
N VAL A 258 -0.67 7.74 -21.72
CA VAL A 258 -1.57 7.77 -22.88
C VAL A 258 -1.18 6.62 -23.81
N LEU A 259 -2.12 5.71 -24.05
CA LEU A 259 -1.97 4.51 -24.87
C LEU A 259 -2.86 4.62 -26.11
N ASP A 260 -2.25 4.42 -27.28
CA ASP A 260 -2.94 4.28 -28.55
C ASP A 260 -3.06 2.79 -28.90
N VAL A 261 -4.29 2.30 -29.00
CA VAL A 261 -4.56 0.89 -29.33
C VAL A 261 -4.58 0.73 -30.86
N ASP A 262 -3.78 -0.21 -31.37
CA ASP A 262 -3.85 -0.59 -32.78
C ASP A 262 -5.08 -1.49 -33.02
N LYS A 263 -5.69 -1.35 -34.19
CA LYS A 263 -6.93 -2.07 -34.56
C LYS A 263 -6.72 -3.57 -34.72
#